data_AF-A0A8C9GGP2-F1
#
_entry.id   AF-A0A8C9GGP2-F1
#
_cell.length_a   1.000
_cell.length_b   1.000
_cell.length_c   1.000
_cell.angle_alpha   90.00
_cell.angle_beta   90.00
_cell.angle_gamma   90.00
#
_symmetry.space_group_name_H-M   'P 1'
#
loop_
_entity.id
_entity.type
_entity.pdbx_description
1 polymer ?
#
loop_
_entity_poly.entity_id
_entity_poly.type
_entity_poly.pdbx_seq_one_letter_code
_entity_poly.pdbx_strand_id
1 'polypeptide(L)'
;VERTPLGQLWSLERGLCNLPPLCLAGLTAAAYRVTLNPPGTFLEGVAKVGQYTFTAAAVGAVFGLTSCISAQVREKPDDPLNYFLGGCAGGLTLGARTHNYGIGAVACAYLGIAASLFKMGQLEDWEMFAKPKV
;
A
#
# COMPACT_ATOMS: atom_id res chain seq x y z
N VAL A 1 -27.63 -0.81 -4.33
CA VAL A 1 -26.96 0.44 -3.89
C VAL A 1 -27.56 0.83 -2.56
N GLU A 2 -27.08 0.21 -1.48
CA GLU A 2 -27.45 0.54 -0.10
C GLU A 2 -26.13 0.65 0.66
N ARG A 3 -25.79 1.86 1.13
CA ARG A 3 -24.56 2.08 1.89
C ARG A 3 -24.72 1.42 3.26
N THR A 4 -24.23 0.20 3.46
CA THR A 4 -24.18 -0.39 4.80
C THR A 4 -23.08 0.30 5.63
N PRO A 5 -23.41 0.97 6.75
CA PRO A 5 -22.44 1.67 7.59
C PRO A 5 -21.42 0.72 8.27
N LEU A 6 -21.73 -0.59 8.35
CA LEU A 6 -20.80 -1.61 8.87
C LEU A 6 -19.66 -1.98 7.91
N GLY A 7 -19.91 -2.04 6.60
CA GLY A 7 -18.88 -2.40 5.62
C GLY A 7 -17.80 -1.33 5.47
N GLN A 8 -18.19 -0.07 5.66
CA GLN A 8 -17.29 1.09 5.64
C GLN A 8 -16.43 1.16 6.91
N LEU A 9 -16.97 0.77 8.06
CA LEU A 9 -16.20 0.63 9.32
C LEU A 9 -15.16 -0.51 9.22
N TRP A 10 -15.53 -1.67 8.67
CA TRP A 10 -14.61 -2.80 8.50
C TRP A 10 -13.53 -2.56 7.42
N SER A 11 -13.84 -1.74 6.41
CA SER A 11 -12.88 -1.27 5.41
C SER A 11 -11.95 -0.19 5.96
N LEU A 12 -12.42 0.64 6.89
CA LEU A 12 -11.61 1.60 7.62
C LEU A 12 -10.72 0.87 8.63
N GLU A 13 -11.21 -0.12 9.37
CA GLU A 13 -10.42 -0.96 10.28
C GLU A 13 -9.36 -1.79 9.54
N ARG A 14 -9.65 -2.37 8.36
CA ARG A 14 -8.61 -3.07 7.56
C ARG A 14 -7.65 -2.12 6.84
N GLY A 15 -8.09 -0.93 6.47
CA GLY A 15 -7.23 0.17 6.03
C GLY A 15 -6.33 0.68 7.15
N LEU A 16 -6.85 0.80 8.38
CA LEU A 16 -6.13 1.17 9.60
C LEU A 16 -5.23 0.04 10.12
N CYS A 17 -5.55 -1.24 9.86
CA CYS A 17 -4.72 -2.39 10.24
C CYS A 17 -3.55 -2.66 9.27
N ASN A 18 -3.64 -2.22 8.00
CA ASN A 18 -2.50 -2.21 7.06
C ASN A 18 -1.72 -0.88 7.06
N LEU A 19 -2.27 0.16 7.69
CA LEU A 19 -1.59 1.42 7.96
C LEU A 19 -0.34 1.27 8.86
N PRO A 20 -0.32 0.45 9.93
CA PRO A 20 0.86 0.29 10.78
C PRO A 20 2.08 -0.26 10.03
N PRO A 21 2.03 -1.34 9.23
CA PRO A 21 3.23 -1.82 8.54
C PRO A 21 3.71 -0.86 7.44
N LEU A 22 2.83 -0.16 6.71
CA LEU A 22 3.27 0.84 5.71
C LEU A 22 3.82 2.12 6.36
N CYS A 23 3.22 2.58 7.46
CA CYS A 23 3.76 3.70 8.23
C CYS A 23 5.10 3.34 8.86
N LEU A 24 5.26 2.12 9.39
CA LEU A 24 6.53 1.62 9.90
C LEU A 24 7.58 1.54 8.78
N ALA A 25 7.24 0.99 7.61
CA ALA A 25 8.14 0.95 6.46
C ALA A 25 8.51 2.35 5.95
N GLY A 26 7.57 3.30 5.96
CA GLY A 26 7.82 4.70 5.63
C GLY A 26 8.74 5.39 6.64
N LEU A 27 8.55 5.11 7.94
CA LEU A 27 9.39 5.63 9.03
C LEU A 27 10.79 5.01 9.02
N THR A 28 10.92 3.70 8.78
CA THR A 28 12.24 3.04 8.68
C THR A 28 13.00 3.54 7.45
N ALA A 29 12.35 3.67 6.29
CA ALA A 29 12.98 4.25 5.11
C ALA A 29 13.38 5.71 5.33
N ALA A 30 12.56 6.50 6.03
CA ALA A 30 12.87 7.88 6.38
C ALA A 30 14.06 7.95 7.37
N ALA A 31 14.08 7.11 8.40
CA ALA A 31 15.17 6.99 9.35
C ALA A 31 16.48 6.56 8.66
N TYR A 32 16.41 5.60 7.74
CA TYR A 32 17.55 5.14 6.96
C TYR A 32 18.09 6.24 6.05
N ARG A 33 17.23 7.02 5.38
CA ARG A 33 17.66 8.17 4.56
C ARG A 33 18.24 9.31 5.38
N VAL A 34 17.68 9.63 6.54
CA VAL A 34 18.22 10.67 7.43
C VAL A 34 19.59 10.26 7.98
N THR A 35 19.79 8.97 8.26
CA THR A 35 21.07 8.44 8.76
C THR A 35 22.13 8.40 7.65
N LEU A 36 21.78 7.97 6.44
CA LEU A 36 22.71 7.82 5.31
C LEU A 36 23.00 9.13 4.57
N ASN A 37 22.07 10.07 4.55
CA ASN A 37 22.22 11.35 3.85
C ASN A 37 21.74 12.49 4.76
N PRO A 38 22.62 12.97 5.67
CA PRO A 38 22.24 13.94 6.68
C PRO A 38 21.79 15.24 6.00
N PRO A 39 20.55 15.71 6.24
CA PRO A 39 20.10 16.98 5.71
C PRO A 39 20.90 18.12 6.35
N GLY A 40 21.22 19.16 5.57
CA GLY A 40 21.97 20.31 6.08
C GLY A 40 21.25 21.08 7.20
N THR A 41 19.94 20.87 7.37
CA THR A 41 19.13 21.44 8.44
C THR A 41 18.04 20.47 8.93
N PHE A 42 17.68 20.56 10.21
CA PHE A 42 16.63 19.75 10.84
C PHE A 42 15.24 19.93 10.18
N LEU A 43 14.93 21.16 9.75
CA LEU A 43 13.68 21.51 9.07
C LEU A 43 13.52 20.77 7.73
N GLU A 44 14.60 20.65 6.96
CA GLU A 44 14.57 19.91 5.69
C GLU A 44 14.39 18.40 5.92
N GLY A 45 14.97 17.89 7.02
CA GLY A 45 14.76 16.51 7.47
C GLY A 45 13.29 16.23 7.79
N VAL A 46 12.66 17.06 8.63
CA VAL A 46 11.25 16.89 9.01
C VAL A 46 10.32 17.05 7.80
N ALA A 47 10.59 18.01 6.92
CA ALA A 47 9.81 18.20 5.70
C ALA A 47 9.86 16.96 4.78
N LYS A 48 11.05 16.36 4.58
CA LYS A 48 11.18 15.13 3.79
C LYS A 48 10.52 13.94 4.45
N VAL A 49 10.68 13.75 5.76
CA VAL A 49 10.02 12.68 6.53
C VAL A 49 8.49 12.80 6.40
N GLY A 50 7.96 14.02 6.53
CA GLY A 50 6.53 14.30 6.36
C GLY A 50 6.03 14.01 4.95
N GLN A 51 6.81 14.38 3.93
CA GLN A 51 6.46 14.06 2.54
C GLN A 51 6.42 12.55 2.28
N TYR A 52 7.42 11.79 2.75
CA TYR A 52 7.48 10.33 2.57
C TYR A 52 6.34 9.60 3.29
N THR A 53 6.07 9.97 4.54
CA THR A 53 4.98 9.36 5.32
C THR A 53 3.63 9.68 4.71
N PHE A 54 3.41 10.92 4.27
CA PHE A 54 2.14 11.31 3.64
C PHE A 54 1.94 10.64 2.28
N THR A 55 3.00 10.40 1.50
CA THR A 55 2.90 9.58 0.29
C THR A 55 2.57 8.12 0.60
N ALA A 56 3.25 7.50 1.56
CA ALA A 56 2.99 6.11 1.94
C ALA A 56 1.55 5.91 2.46
N ALA A 57 1.09 6.84 3.30
CA ALA A 57 -0.28 6.84 3.80
C ALA A 57 -1.32 7.00 2.67
N ALA A 58 -1.07 7.89 1.71
CA ALA A 58 -1.96 8.08 0.57
C ALA A 58 -2.04 6.83 -0.32
N VAL A 59 -0.90 6.18 -0.58
CA VAL A 59 -0.85 4.91 -1.34
C VAL A 59 -1.64 3.82 -0.62
N GLY A 60 -1.45 3.65 0.69
CA GLY A 60 -2.18 2.67 1.50
C GLY A 60 -3.69 2.94 1.56
N ALA A 61 -4.09 4.21 1.66
CA ALA A 61 -5.50 4.60 1.66
C ALA A 61 -6.17 4.31 0.31
N VAL A 62 -5.55 4.69 -0.80
CA VAL A 62 -6.06 4.40 -2.15
C VAL A 62 -6.11 2.90 -2.38
N PHE A 63 -5.06 2.15 -2.02
CA PHE A 63 -5.05 0.70 -2.12
C PHE A 63 -6.25 0.05 -1.41
N GLY A 64 -6.50 0.43 -0.15
CA GLY A 64 -7.61 -0.12 0.64
C GLY A 64 -8.99 0.24 0.09
N LEU A 65 -9.20 1.51 -0.27
CA LEU A 65 -10.46 1.97 -0.85
C LEU A 65 -10.76 1.28 -2.18
N THR A 66 -9.77 1.21 -3.07
CA THR A 66 -9.96 0.63 -4.41
C THR A 66 -10.20 -0.87 -4.34
N SER A 67 -9.52 -1.58 -3.43
CA SER A 67 -9.74 -3.02 -3.20
C SER A 67 -11.15 -3.30 -2.65
N CYS A 68 -11.66 -2.41 -1.79
CA CYS A 68 -13.03 -2.53 -1.26
C CYS A 68 -14.09 -2.25 -2.33
N ILE A 69 -13.92 -1.18 -3.10
CA ILE A 69 -14.86 -0.80 -4.18
C ILE A 69 -14.90 -1.89 -5.26
N SER A 70 -13.73 -2.44 -5.64
CA SER A 70 -13.67 -3.53 -6.63
C SER A 70 -14.33 -4.81 -6.12
N ALA A 71 -14.16 -5.15 -4.85
CA ALA A 71 -14.86 -6.30 -4.24
C ALA A 71 -16.39 -6.13 -4.24
N GLN A 72 -16.88 -4.91 -3.97
CA GLN A 72 -18.32 -4.60 -3.95
C GLN A 72 -18.96 -4.59 -5.34
N VAL A 73 -18.23 -4.10 -6.36
CA VAL A 73 -18.73 -4.04 -7.74
C VAL A 73 -18.80 -5.42 -8.40
N ARG A 74 -17.88 -6.32 -8.05
CA ARG A 74 -17.72 -7.60 -8.78
C ARG A 74 -18.37 -8.80 -8.08
N GLU A 75 -18.88 -8.61 -6.86
CA GLU A 75 -19.47 -9.66 -5.98
C GLU A 75 -18.62 -10.94 -5.86
N LYS A 76 -17.34 -10.87 -6.23
CA LYS A 76 -16.35 -11.94 -6.22
C LYS A 76 -15.16 -11.50 -5.36
N PRO A 77 -15.16 -11.84 -4.05
CA PRO A 77 -14.15 -11.37 -3.12
C PRO A 77 -12.78 -12.04 -3.28
N ASP A 78 -12.70 -13.15 -4.02
CA ASP A 78 -11.51 -14.01 -4.06
C ASP A 78 -10.63 -13.85 -5.32
N ASP A 79 -11.01 -12.93 -6.21
CA ASP A 79 -10.22 -12.71 -7.43
C ASP A 79 -8.94 -11.88 -7.12
N PRO A 80 -7.73 -12.38 -7.46
CA PRO A 80 -6.47 -11.64 -7.29
C PRO A 80 -6.43 -10.35 -8.13
N LEU A 81 -7.33 -10.23 -9.12
CA LEU A 81 -7.50 -9.04 -9.94
C LEU A 81 -7.97 -7.80 -9.15
N ASN A 82 -8.76 -7.99 -8.08
CA ASN A 82 -9.22 -6.87 -7.25
C ASN A 82 -8.06 -6.23 -6.48
N TYR A 83 -7.12 -7.06 -6.01
CA TYR A 83 -5.89 -6.61 -5.35
C TYR A 83 -4.89 -6.00 -6.33
N PHE A 84 -4.87 -6.48 -7.59
CA PHE A 84 -4.09 -5.85 -8.66
C PHE A 84 -4.58 -4.43 -8.96
N LEU A 85 -5.90 -4.22 -9.07
CA LEU A 85 -6.51 -2.90 -9.26
C LEU A 85 -6.18 -1.94 -8.11
N GLY A 86 -6.23 -2.44 -6.87
CA GLY A 86 -5.78 -1.70 -5.69
C GLY A 86 -4.31 -1.30 -5.76
N GLY A 87 -3.43 -2.24 -6.12
CA GLY A 87 -1.98 -2.01 -6.26
C GLY A 87 -1.66 -1.02 -7.37
N CYS A 88 -2.36 -1.09 -8.50
CA CYS A 88 -2.19 -0.14 -9.60
C CYS A 88 -2.69 1.26 -9.25
N ALA A 89 -3.84 1.39 -8.56
CA ALA A 89 -4.32 2.68 -8.09
C ALA A 89 -3.35 3.31 -7.07
N GLY A 90 -2.79 2.50 -6.16
CA GLY A 90 -1.72 2.92 -5.25
C GLY A 90 -0.44 3.35 -5.98
N GLY A 91 0.01 2.57 -6.97
CA GLY A 91 1.21 2.88 -7.77
C GLY A 91 1.06 4.13 -8.64
N LEU A 92 -0.12 4.35 -9.21
CA LEU A 92 -0.43 5.58 -9.94
C LEU A 92 -0.48 6.79 -9.00
N THR A 93 -0.92 6.61 -7.76
CA THR A 93 -0.87 7.69 -6.73
C THR A 93 0.57 8.08 -6.41
N LEU A 94 1.49 7.12 -6.39
CA LEU A 94 2.93 7.38 -6.23
C LEU A 94 3.51 8.11 -7.46
N GLY A 95 3.11 7.71 -8.67
CA GLY A 95 3.48 8.40 -9.92
C GLY A 95 2.98 9.84 -9.98
N ALA A 96 1.76 10.09 -9.52
CA ALA A 96 1.18 11.43 -9.45
C ALA A 96 1.96 12.32 -8.47
N ARG A 97 2.35 11.78 -7.31
CA ARG A 97 3.16 12.48 -6.30
C ARG A 97 4.59 12.79 -6.74
N THR A 98 5.15 11.95 -7.60
CA THR A 98 6.50 12.12 -8.15
C THR A 98 6.51 12.85 -9.50
N HIS A 99 5.33 13.28 -9.98
CA HIS A 99 5.13 13.94 -11.29
C HIS A 99 5.77 13.18 -12.46
N ASN A 100 5.80 11.85 -12.38
CA ASN A 100 6.47 11.01 -13.37
C ASN A 100 5.59 9.81 -13.77
N TYR A 101 5.12 9.83 -15.02
CA TYR A 101 4.30 8.77 -15.60
C TYR A 101 5.04 7.44 -15.71
N GLY A 102 6.34 7.45 -15.98
CA GLY A 102 7.16 6.24 -16.05
C GLY A 102 7.23 5.54 -14.69
N ILE A 103 7.49 6.30 -13.62
CA ILE A 103 7.48 5.77 -12.25
C ILE A 103 6.09 5.27 -11.86
N GLY A 104 5.02 5.98 -12.26
CA GLY A 104 3.65 5.54 -12.03
C GLY A 104 3.30 4.21 -12.71
N ALA A 105 3.68 4.04 -13.98
CA ALA A 105 3.42 2.81 -14.74
C ALA A 105 4.18 1.62 -14.17
N VAL A 106 5.47 1.82 -13.88
CA VAL A 106 6.33 0.82 -13.24
C VAL A 106 5.78 0.46 -11.86
N ALA A 107 5.47 1.45 -11.03
CA ALA A 107 4.91 1.22 -9.70
C ALA A 107 3.56 0.50 -9.74
N CYS A 108 2.69 0.81 -10.71
CA CYS A 108 1.43 0.09 -10.90
C CYS A 108 1.67 -1.38 -11.24
N ALA A 109 2.56 -1.68 -12.18
CA ALA A 109 2.91 -3.07 -12.51
C ALA A 109 3.48 -3.82 -11.31
N TYR A 110 4.50 -3.26 -10.64
CA TYR A 110 5.16 -3.93 -9.51
C TYR A 110 4.25 -4.08 -8.29
N LEU A 111 3.56 -3.03 -7.87
CA LEU A 111 2.68 -3.07 -6.69
C LEU A 111 1.40 -3.86 -6.98
N GLY A 112 0.87 -3.79 -8.20
CA GLY A 112 -0.26 -4.61 -8.64
C GLY A 112 0.08 -6.10 -8.62
N ILE A 113 1.21 -6.49 -9.21
CA ILE A 113 1.68 -7.88 -9.21
C ILE A 113 1.95 -8.35 -7.78
N ALA A 114 2.68 -7.57 -6.98
CA ALA A 114 2.96 -7.91 -5.58
C ALA A 114 1.67 -8.10 -4.76
N ALA A 115 0.66 -7.23 -4.95
CA ALA A 115 -0.62 -7.35 -4.26
C ALA A 115 -1.40 -8.60 -4.71
N SER A 116 -1.36 -8.95 -6.00
CA SER A 116 -1.99 -10.16 -6.52
C SER A 116 -1.31 -11.42 -5.98
N LEU A 117 0.02 -11.46 -5.94
CA LEU A 117 0.82 -12.54 -5.35
C LEU A 117 0.55 -12.69 -3.86
N PHE A 118 0.40 -11.57 -3.13
CA PHE A 118 0.07 -11.62 -1.71
C PHE A 118 -1.28 -12.30 -1.47
N LYS A 119 -2.29 -11.99 -2.29
CA LYS A 119 -3.61 -12.65 -2.21
C LYS A 119 -3.54 -14.13 -2.62
N MET A 120 -2.78 -14.47 -3.66
CA MET A 120 -2.54 -15.87 -4.05
C MET A 120 -1.86 -16.66 -2.93
N GLY A 121 -0.82 -16.10 -2.31
CA GLY A 121 -0.13 -16.73 -1.18
C GLY A 121 -1.00 -16.89 0.07
N GLN A 122 -1.99 -16.00 0.28
CA GLN A 122 -3.00 -16.16 1.33
C GLN A 122 -4.02 -17.27 1.00
N LEU A 123 -4.29 -17.54 -0.28
CA LEU A 123 -5.21 -18.60 -0.71
C LEU A 123 -4.53 -19.97 -0.73
N GLU A 124 -3.22 -20.00 -0.98
CA GLU A 124 -2.40 -21.22 -1.06
C GLU A 124 -1.61 -21.50 0.23
N ASP A 125 -1.85 -20.74 1.31
CA ASP A 125 -1.15 -20.83 2.60
C ASP A 125 0.38 -20.89 2.46
N TRP A 126 0.95 -20.00 1.63
CA TRP A 126 2.40 -19.93 1.46
C TRP A 126 3.09 -19.44 2.75
N GLU A 127 3.91 -20.29 3.34
CA GLU A 127 4.77 -19.92 4.46
C GLU A 127 5.96 -19.07 3.99
N MET A 128 5.80 -17.74 4.01
CA MET A 128 6.86 -16.77 3.64
C MET A 128 8.11 -16.87 4.54
N PHE A 129 7.91 -17.32 5.77
CA PHE A 129 8.98 -17.70 6.70
C PHE A 129 8.81 -19.19 7.00
N ALA A 130 9.31 -20.03 6.10
CA ALA A 130 9.31 -21.48 6.31
C ALA A 130 9.89 -21.78 7.69
N LYS A 131 9.12 -22.47 8.54
CA LYS A 131 9.67 -22.96 9.80
C LYS A 131 10.79 -23.95 9.47
N PRO A 132 11.94 -23.90 10.15
CA PRO A 132 12.98 -24.90 9.95
C PRO A 132 12.37 -26.27 10.26
N LYS A 133 12.14 -27.05 9.21
CA LYS A 133 11.53 -28.36 9.28
C LYS A 133 12.67 -29.34 9.53
N VAL A 134 12.75 -29.83 10.77
CA VAL A 134 13.49 -31.05 11.10
C VAL A 134 12.68 -32.27 10.67
#